data_AF-A0A2K3JSJ7-F1
#
_entry.id   AF-A0A2K3JSJ7-F1
#
_cell.length_a   1.000
_cell.length_b   1.000
_cell.length_c   1.000
_cell.angle_alpha   90.00
_cell.angle_beta   90.00
_cell.angle_gamma   90.00
#
_symmetry.space_group_name_H-M   'P 1'
#
loop_
_entity.id
_entity.type
_entity.pdbx_description
1 polymer ?
#
loop_
_entity_poly.entity_id
_entity_poly.type
_entity_poly.pdbx_seq_one_letter_code
_entity_poly.pdbx_strand_id
1 'polypeptide(L)'
;VSRSIGDTYLKRPPFLLPASFPTYEKVPDPFERGVVSAEPEMLTRVIEETDKFLIFASDGLWELMTNVQAVQIVHKNPRNGIAKRLVTTALVEAA
;
A
#
# COMPACT_ATOMS: atom_id res chain seq x y z
N VAL A 1 5.97 -6.97 2.84
CA VAL A 1 4.49 -6.99 2.97
C VAL A 1 4.08 -8.33 3.59
N SER A 2 3.17 -8.39 4.57
CA SER A 2 2.73 -9.67 5.19
C SER A 2 1.32 -10.13 4.77
N ARG A 3 0.63 -9.31 3.96
CA ARG A 3 -0.69 -9.61 3.41
C ARG A 3 -0.73 -9.21 1.94
N SER A 4 -1.20 -10.09 1.06
CA SER A 4 -1.30 -9.80 -0.37
C SER A 4 -2.47 -10.53 -1.02
N ILE A 5 -2.91 -10.04 -2.18
CA ILE A 5 -3.77 -10.78 -3.09
C ILE A 5 -2.86 -11.38 -4.16
N GLY A 6 -3.00 -12.68 -4.47
CA GLY A 6 -2.05 -13.41 -5.33
C GLY A 6 -1.01 -14.19 -4.54
N ASP A 7 0.24 -14.22 -5.01
CA ASP A 7 1.37 -14.89 -4.35
C ASP A 7 1.07 -16.30 -3.83
N THR A 8 0.38 -17.12 -4.63
CA THR A 8 -0.06 -18.46 -4.21
C THR A 8 1.11 -19.33 -3.74
N TYR A 9 2.29 -19.14 -4.34
CA TYR A 9 3.52 -19.83 -3.98
C TYR A 9 4.01 -19.50 -2.55
N LEU A 10 3.59 -18.38 -1.96
CA LEU A 10 3.85 -18.00 -0.56
C LEU A 10 2.74 -18.44 0.39
N LYS A 11 1.64 -18.99 -0.13
CA LYS A 11 0.41 -19.32 0.63
C LYS A 11 0.17 -20.82 0.75
N ARG A 12 0.54 -21.58 -0.27
CA ARG A 12 0.22 -23.00 -0.39
C ARG A 12 1.42 -23.78 -0.92
N PRO A 13 1.99 -24.71 -0.12
CA PRO A 13 3.14 -25.52 -0.54
C PRO A 13 2.98 -26.28 -1.87
N PRO A 14 1.78 -26.78 -2.27
CA PRO A 14 1.63 -27.43 -3.57
C PRO A 14 1.86 -26.54 -4.80
N PHE A 15 1.92 -25.21 -4.62
CA PHE A 15 2.10 -24.24 -5.70
C PHE A 15 3.46 -23.54 -5.63
N LEU A 16 4.45 -24.15 -4.99
CA LEU A 16 5.83 -23.66 -5.00
C LEU A 16 6.32 -23.50 -6.44
N LEU A 17 6.96 -22.37 -6.71
CA LEU A 17 7.51 -22.09 -8.03
C LEU A 17 8.73 -22.99 -8.29
N PRO A 18 8.95 -23.43 -9.53
CA PRO A 18 10.19 -24.12 -9.89
C PRO A 18 11.39 -23.22 -9.59
N ALA A 19 12.56 -23.81 -9.27
CA ALA A 19 13.79 -23.05 -8.99
C ALA A 19 14.23 -22.11 -10.15
N SER A 20 13.73 -22.34 -11.37
CA SER A 20 13.97 -21.48 -12.54
C SER A 20 13.15 -20.20 -12.56
N PHE A 21 12.10 -20.09 -11.73
CA PHE A 21 11.31 -18.89 -11.63
C PHE A 21 12.01 -17.89 -10.68
N PRO A 22 12.17 -16.63 -11.09
CA PRO A 22 12.75 -15.63 -10.21
C PRO A 22 11.80 -15.39 -9.03
N THR A 23 12.16 -15.91 -7.86
CA THR A 23 11.50 -15.59 -6.59
C THR A 23 12.12 -14.31 -6.05
N TYR A 24 11.33 -13.24 -5.97
CA TYR A 24 11.76 -11.96 -5.39
C TYR A 24 11.95 -12.04 -3.87
N GLU A 25 11.25 -12.96 -3.22
CA GLU A 25 11.33 -13.20 -1.77
C GLU A 25 11.84 -14.62 -1.49
N LYS A 26 12.94 -14.74 -0.74
CA LYS A 26 13.43 -16.03 -0.25
C LYS A 26 12.65 -16.41 1.01
N VAL A 27 11.88 -17.49 0.92
CA VAL A 27 11.21 -18.09 2.07
C VAL A 27 12.04 -19.27 2.59
N PRO A 28 12.21 -19.44 3.90
CA PRO A 28 12.79 -20.65 4.47
C PRO A 28 11.99 -21.89 4.02
N ASP A 29 12.68 -22.86 3.44
CA ASP A 29 12.11 -24.15 3.05
C ASP A 29 12.49 -25.21 4.11
N PRO A 30 11.55 -26.02 4.63
CA PRO A 30 10.11 -26.01 4.35
C PRO A 30 9.32 -25.02 5.22
N PHE A 31 8.28 -24.42 4.64
CA PHE A 31 7.24 -23.75 5.42
C PHE A 31 5.95 -24.58 5.41
N GLU A 32 5.41 -24.83 6.59
CA GLU A 32 4.24 -25.70 6.77
C GLU A 32 2.91 -24.96 6.59
N ARG A 33 2.93 -23.63 6.63
CA ARG A 33 1.76 -22.75 6.48
C ARG A 33 2.10 -21.51 5.67
N GLY A 34 1.11 -20.93 4.98
CA GLY A 34 1.31 -19.71 4.19
C GLY A 34 1.94 -18.59 5.01
N VAL A 35 3.00 -17.98 4.46
CA VAL A 35 3.77 -16.90 5.10
C VAL A 35 3.18 -15.51 4.84
N VAL A 36 2.27 -15.41 3.86
CA VAL A 36 1.49 -14.21 3.54
C VAL A 36 0.00 -14.54 3.63
N SER A 37 -0.79 -13.68 4.27
CA SER A 37 -2.26 -13.86 4.33
C SER A 37 -2.96 -13.12 3.17
N ALA A 38 -4.10 -13.63 2.71
CA ALA A 38 -5.01 -12.89 1.84
C ALA A 38 -6.12 -12.18 2.62
N GLU A 39 -6.23 -12.47 3.91
CA GLU A 39 -7.28 -11.91 4.76
C GLU A 39 -7.02 -10.42 5.00
N PRO A 40 -7.98 -9.54 4.65
CA PRO A 40 -7.84 -8.12 4.90
C PRO A 40 -8.01 -7.80 6.39
N GLU A 41 -7.54 -6.63 6.78
CA GLU A 41 -7.91 -6.04 8.06
C GLU A 41 -9.09 -5.09 7.82
N MET A 42 -10.18 -5.31 8.55
CA MET A 42 -11.41 -4.55 8.38
C MET A 42 -11.50 -3.45 9.44
N LEU A 43 -11.54 -2.19 8.98
CA LEU A 43 -11.81 -1.03 9.82
C LEU A 43 -13.09 -0.35 9.36
N THR A 44 -13.98 -0.02 10.30
CA THR A 44 -15.20 0.75 10.03
C THR A 44 -15.16 2.07 10.79
N ARG A 45 -15.49 3.15 10.09
CA ARG A 45 -15.61 4.50 10.66
C ARG A 45 -16.89 5.14 10.15
N VAL A 46 -17.64 5.78 11.04
CA VAL A 46 -18.79 6.60 10.69
C VAL A 46 -18.29 7.95 10.20
N ILE A 47 -18.82 8.41 9.06
CA ILE A 47 -18.48 9.72 8.49
C ILE A 47 -19.35 10.78 9.15
N GLU A 48 -18.72 11.84 9.66
CA GLU A 48 -19.39 12.99 10.27
C GLU A 48 -19.35 14.22 9.35
N GLU A 49 -20.20 15.21 9.60
CA GLU A 49 -20.20 16.49 8.84
C GLU A 49 -18.88 17.28 8.98
N THR A 50 -18.12 16.96 10.03
CA THR A 50 -16.79 17.53 10.32
C THR A 50 -15.71 16.94 9.41
N ASP A 51 -15.88 15.72 8.89
CA ASP A 51 -14.96 15.07 7.98
C ASP A 51 -14.98 15.77 6.61
N LYS A 52 -13.83 16.28 6.16
CA LYS A 52 -13.76 17.11 4.93
C LYS A 52 -13.31 16.35 3.70
N PHE A 53 -12.48 15.32 3.87
CA PHE A 53 -11.94 14.51 2.78
C PHE A 53 -11.21 13.28 3.33
N LEU A 54 -11.04 12.29 2.45
CA LEU A 54 -10.22 11.11 2.68
C LEU A 54 -9.09 11.07 1.63
N ILE A 55 -7.91 10.62 2.03
CA ILE A 55 -6.78 10.41 1.13
C ILE A 55 -6.44 8.92 1.15
N PHE A 56 -6.58 8.28 -0.01
CA PHE A 56 -6.07 6.93 -0.25
C PHE A 56 -4.92 7.04 -1.25
N ALA A 57 -3.79 6.46 -0.91
CA ALA A 57 -2.63 6.36 -1.79
C ALA A 57 -1.81 5.13 -1.45
N SER A 58 -1.04 4.65 -2.42
CA SER A 58 -0.07 3.58 -2.24
C SER A 58 1.15 4.04 -1.42
N ASP A 59 1.89 3.09 -0.86
CA ASP A 59 3.12 3.32 -0.09
C ASP A 59 4.11 4.25 -0.79
N GLY A 60 4.25 4.17 -2.13
CA GLY A 60 5.14 5.05 -2.88
C GLY A 60 4.87 6.56 -2.75
N LEU A 61 3.65 6.98 -2.38
CA LEU A 61 3.43 8.39 -2.01
C LEU A 61 3.95 8.67 -0.60
N TRP A 62 3.64 7.78 0.34
CA TRP A 62 3.91 7.94 1.77
C TRP A 62 5.38 7.75 2.12
N GLU A 63 6.15 7.08 1.27
CA GLU A 63 7.62 7.02 1.33
C GLU A 63 8.26 8.40 1.15
N LEU A 64 7.57 9.33 0.48
CA LEU A 64 8.09 10.66 0.12
C LEU A 64 7.35 11.79 0.85
N MET A 65 6.22 11.50 1.51
CA MET A 65 5.35 12.51 2.09
C MET A 65 4.68 12.02 3.37
N THR A 66 4.76 12.83 4.42
CA THR A 66 4.06 12.54 5.68
C THR A 66 2.55 12.78 5.56
N ASN A 67 1.77 12.08 6.39
CA ASN A 67 0.31 12.28 6.49
C ASN A 67 -0.07 13.75 6.72
N VAL A 68 0.70 14.46 7.56
CA VAL A 68 0.45 15.88 7.86
C VAL A 68 0.67 16.75 6.63
N GLN A 69 1.76 16.54 5.88
CA GLN A 69 2.01 17.29 4.64
C GLN A 69 0.90 17.08 3.61
N ALA A 70 0.47 15.83 3.41
CA ALA A 70 -0.61 15.52 2.47
C ALA A 70 -1.92 16.21 2.87
N VAL A 71 -2.31 16.14 4.15
CA VAL A 71 -3.50 16.82 4.68
C VAL A 71 -3.40 18.34 4.48
N GLN A 72 -2.24 18.95 4.74
CA GLN A 72 -2.03 20.38 4.54
C GLN A 72 -2.15 20.81 3.07
N ILE A 73 -1.58 20.03 2.14
CA ILE A 73 -1.70 20.28 0.71
C ILE A 73 -3.17 20.22 0.28
N VAL A 74 -3.89 19.17 0.70
CA VAL A 74 -5.29 18.97 0.35
C VAL A 74 -6.20 20.01 0.97
N HIS A 75 -5.91 20.47 2.19
CA HIS A 75 -6.69 21.49 2.88
C HIS A 75 -6.51 22.89 2.28
N LYS A 76 -5.31 23.23 1.81
CA LYS A 76 -4.95 24.58 1.33
C LYS A 76 -5.21 24.83 -0.16
N ASN A 77 -5.65 23.82 -0.92
CA ASN A 77 -5.76 23.90 -2.37
C ASN A 77 -7.16 23.50 -2.87
N PRO A 78 -7.59 23.98 -4.06
CA PRO A 78 -8.80 23.50 -4.72
C PRO A 78 -8.75 22.00 -4.98
N ARG A 79 -9.94 21.37 -4.97
CA ARG A 79 -10.07 19.91 -5.16
C ARG A 79 -9.77 19.45 -6.58
N ASN A 80 -10.04 20.30 -7.57
CA ASN A 80 -9.74 19.98 -8.95
C ASN A 80 -8.22 19.80 -9.14
N GLY A 81 -7.80 18.61 -9.57
CA GLY A 81 -6.39 18.29 -9.76
C GLY A 81 -5.59 18.02 -8.48
N ILE A 82 -6.23 17.88 -7.31
CA ILE A 82 -5.51 17.77 -6.04
C ILE A 82 -4.62 16.52 -5.93
N ALA A 83 -5.08 15.39 -6.47
CA ALA A 83 -4.30 14.15 -6.49
C ALA A 83 -3.02 14.30 -7.32
N LYS A 84 -3.10 14.95 -8.50
CA LYS A 84 -1.93 15.25 -9.33
C LYS A 84 -0.95 16.15 -8.58
N ARG A 85 -1.45 17.16 -7.86
CA ARG A 85 -0.61 18.04 -7.03
C ARG A 85 0.14 17.26 -5.96
N LEU A 86 -0.53 16.37 -5.23
CA LEU A 86 0.14 15.53 -4.22
C LEU A 86 1.30 14.73 -4.84
N VAL A 87 1.06 14.07 -5.97
CA VAL A 87 2.09 13.28 -6.66
C VAL A 87 3.23 14.16 -7.17
N THR A 88 2.93 15.29 -7.81
CA THR A 88 3.97 16.22 -8.30
C THR A 88 4.79 16.80 -7.15
N THR A 89 4.18 17.13 -6.01
CA THR A 89 4.92 17.60 -4.83
C THR A 89 5.81 16.50 -4.25
N ALA A 90 5.32 15.27 -4.13
CA ALA A 90 6.14 14.15 -3.67
C ALA A 90 7.35 13.89 -4.59
N LEU A 91 7.16 14.00 -5.90
CA LEU A 91 8.26 13.82 -6.88
C LEU A 91 9.33 14.92 -6.79
N VAL A 92 8.98 16.14 -6.36
CA VAL A 92 9.96 17.22 -6.16
C VAL A 92 10.81 16.98 -4.91
N GLU A 93 10.24 16.40 -3.85
CA GLU A 93 10.98 16.06 -2.62
C GLU A 93 11.94 14.86 -2.82
N ALA A 94 11.66 14.01 -3.82
CA ALA A 94 12.50 12.85 -4.16
C ALA A 94 13.74 13.19 -5.02
N ALA A 95 13.81 14.42 -5.56
CA ALA A 95 14.86 14.88 -6.48
C ALA A 95 15.97 15.63 -5.73
#